data_AF-A0A970LAS4-F1
#
_entry.id   AF-A0A970LAS4-F1
#
_cell.length_a   1.000
_cell.length_b   1.000
_cell.length_c   1.000
_cell.angle_alpha   90.00
_cell.angle_beta   90.00
_cell.angle_gamma   90.00
#
_symmetry.space_group_name_H-M   'P 1'
#
loop_
_entity.id
_entity.type
_entity.pdbx_description
1 polymer ?
#
loop_
_entity_poly.entity_id
_entity_poly.type
_entity_poly.pdbx_seq_one_letter_code
_entity_poly.pdbx_strand_id
1 'polypeptide(L)'
;MLHLFIEGGPLFMGILTIELVFLLIAAWKAPAWVKEIGLMALITGILGTLIGMQQACDAIQRAGDISLGIMAGGMKVALITVVYGGLIYFASLIIRIIHKPRI
;
A
#
# COMPACT_ATOMS: atom_id res chain seq x y z
N MET A 1 -10.01 4.60 -11.14
CA MET A 1 -8.79 3.86 -10.75
C MET A 1 -7.58 4.78 -10.67
N LEU A 2 -7.18 5.47 -11.75
CA LEU A 2 -6.02 6.40 -11.73
C LEU A 2 -6.17 7.58 -10.75
N HIS A 3 -7.40 8.04 -10.48
CA HIS A 3 -7.65 9.08 -9.47
C HIS A 3 -7.21 8.65 -8.06
N LEU A 4 -7.59 7.44 -7.63
CA LEU A 4 -7.19 6.89 -6.32
C LEU A 4 -5.68 6.69 -6.23
N PHE A 5 -5.03 6.39 -7.36
CA PHE A 5 -3.58 6.24 -7.45
C PHE A 5 -2.86 7.58 -7.26
N ILE A 6 -3.35 8.64 -7.89
CA ILE A 6 -2.79 9.99 -7.78
C ILE A 6 -3.07 10.57 -6.39
N GLU A 7 -4.26 10.31 -5.85
CA GLU A 7 -4.63 10.71 -4.49
C GLU A 7 -3.73 10.05 -3.44
N GLY A 8 -3.52 8.73 -3.51
CA GLY A 8 -2.73 7.96 -2.54
C GLY A 8 -1.23 8.32 -2.47
N GLY A 9 -0.77 9.33 -3.19
CA GLY A 9 0.63 9.73 -3.22
C GLY A 9 1.42 8.98 -4.30
N PRO A 10 1.89 9.67 -5.36
CA PRO A 10 2.56 9.03 -6.49
C PRO A 10 3.80 8.21 -6.11
N LEU A 11 4.49 8.59 -5.03
CA LEU A 11 5.72 7.96 -4.57
C LEU A 11 5.47 6.53 -4.03
N PHE A 12 4.62 6.39 -3.00
CA PHE A 12 4.30 5.09 -2.41
C PHE A 12 3.52 4.20 -3.37
N MET A 13 2.59 4.78 -4.11
CA MET A 13 1.81 4.05 -5.11
C MET A 13 2.69 3.55 -6.27
N GLY A 14 3.73 4.31 -6.65
CA GLY A 14 4.76 3.87 -7.59
C GLY A 14 5.55 2.66 -7.07
N ILE A 15 5.99 2.70 -5.81
CA ILE A 15 6.71 1.57 -5.18
C ILE A 15 5.82 0.32 -5.12
N LEU A 16 4.57 0.46 -4.67
CA LEU A 16 3.59 -0.64 -4.62
C LEU A 16 3.34 -1.26 -6.01
N THR A 17 3.33 -0.44 -7.06
CA THR A 17 3.19 -0.93 -8.44
C THR A 17 4.40 -1.73 -8.89
N ILE A 18 5.60 -1.27 -8.52
CA ILE A 18 6.84 -2.00 -8.79
C ILE A 18 6.85 -3.34 -8.05
N GLU A 19 6.49 -3.35 -6.77
CA GLU A 19 6.36 -4.58 -5.96
C GLU A 19 5.32 -5.55 -6.53
N LEU A 20 4.20 -5.04 -7.05
CA LEU A 20 3.21 -5.86 -7.75
C LEU A 20 3.79 -6.51 -9.00
N VAL A 21 4.54 -5.78 -9.82
CA VAL A 21 5.21 -6.34 -11.01
C VAL A 21 6.24 -7.40 -10.61
N PHE A 22 7.03 -7.15 -9.57
CA PHE A 22 7.97 -8.14 -9.03
C PHE A 22 7.28 -9.39 -8.51
N LEU A 23 6.15 -9.24 -7.83
CA LEU A 23 5.32 -10.35 -7.35
C LEU A 23 4.81 -11.21 -8.51
N LEU A 24 4.34 -10.57 -9.58
CA LEU A 24 3.90 -11.29 -10.78
C LEU A 24 5.05 -12.07 -11.41
N ILE A 25 6.25 -11.51 -11.52
CA ILE A 25 7.43 -12.22 -12.06
C ILE A 25 7.84 -13.37 -11.13
N ALA A 26 7.85 -13.14 -9.81
CA ALA A 26 8.21 -14.13 -8.81
C ALA A 26 7.22 -15.31 -8.78
N ALA A 27 5.95 -15.08 -9.09
CA ALA A 27 4.94 -16.14 -9.16
C ALA A 27 5.32 -17.27 -10.13
N TRP A 28 6.01 -16.96 -11.24
CA TRP A 28 6.42 -17.96 -12.24
C TRP A 28 7.85 -18.46 -12.03
N LYS A 29 8.76 -17.59 -11.59
CA LYS A 29 10.21 -17.89 -11.54
C LYS A 29 10.69 -18.37 -10.17
N ALA A 30 10.07 -17.91 -9.09
CA ALA A 30 10.52 -18.16 -7.71
C ALA A 30 9.34 -18.10 -6.73
N PRO A 31 8.45 -19.12 -6.70
CA PRO A 31 7.25 -19.10 -5.86
C PRO A 31 7.55 -19.03 -4.36
N ALA A 32 8.75 -19.41 -3.93
CA ALA A 32 9.20 -19.28 -2.56
C ALA A 32 9.24 -17.82 -2.07
N TRP A 33 9.49 -16.85 -2.96
CA TRP A 33 9.71 -15.44 -2.62
C TRP A 33 8.43 -14.59 -2.71
N VAL A 34 7.34 -15.15 -3.25
CA VAL A 34 6.05 -14.46 -3.40
C VAL A 34 5.53 -13.94 -2.07
N LYS A 35 5.69 -14.73 -0.99
CA LYS A 35 5.26 -14.33 0.36
C LYS A 35 6.00 -13.09 0.85
N GLU A 36 7.32 -13.09 0.68
CA GLU A 36 8.20 -12.05 1.20
C GLU A 36 7.98 -10.75 0.43
N ILE A 37 7.82 -10.81 -0.90
CA ILE A 37 7.49 -9.65 -1.72
C ILE A 37 6.13 -9.07 -1.32
N GLY A 38 5.12 -9.92 -1.10
CA GLY A 38 3.83 -9.44 -0.61
C GLY A 38 3.92 -8.80 0.77
N LEU A 39 4.76 -9.32 1.67
CA LEU A 39 4.96 -8.74 2.99
C LEU A 39 5.65 -7.37 2.90
N MET A 40 6.63 -7.22 2.01
CA MET A 40 7.25 -5.93 1.71
C MET A 40 6.20 -4.92 1.23
N ALA A 41 5.30 -5.33 0.31
CA ALA A 41 4.23 -4.44 -0.16
C ALA A 41 3.28 -3.99 0.96
N LEU A 42 2.96 -4.87 1.91
CA LEU A 42 2.17 -4.47 3.08
C LEU A 42 2.92 -3.45 3.94
N ILE A 43 4.21 -3.65 4.20
CA ILE A 43 5.04 -2.74 4.99
C ILE A 43 5.15 -1.38 4.27
N THR A 44 5.40 -1.38 2.96
CA THR A 44 5.43 -0.18 2.12
C THR A 44 4.10 0.58 2.20
N GLY A 45 2.97 -0.12 2.16
CA GLY A 45 1.64 0.46 2.33
C GLY A 45 1.45 1.15 3.69
N ILE A 46 1.85 0.47 4.78
CA ILE A 46 1.80 1.01 6.15
C ILE A 46 2.69 2.24 6.29
N LEU A 47 3.91 2.20 5.75
CA LEU A 47 4.84 3.35 5.77
C LEU A 47 4.26 4.56 5.04
N GLY A 48 3.64 4.34 3.88
CA GLY A 48 2.96 5.42 3.14
C GLY A 48 1.85 6.08 3.95
N THR A 49 1.04 5.29 4.66
CA THR A 49 -0.02 5.81 5.53
C THR A 49 0.54 6.58 6.73
N LEU A 50 1.60 6.08 7.37
CA LEU A 50 2.24 6.77 8.50
C LEU A 50 2.81 8.12 8.07
N ILE A 51 3.44 8.20 6.91
CA ILE A 51 3.98 9.45 6.37
C ILE A 51 2.86 10.42 5.98
N GLY A 52 1.78 9.94 5.36
CA GLY A 52 0.61 10.76 5.06
C GLY A 52 -0.07 11.31 6.32
N MET A 53 -0.16 10.49 7.37
CA MET A 53 -0.71 10.91 8.66
C MET A 53 0.19 11.92 9.37
N GLN A 54 1.52 11.73 9.32
CA GLN A 54 2.47 12.71 9.86
C GLN A 54 2.32 14.08 9.17
N GLN A 55 2.22 14.12 7.83
CA GLN A 55 2.01 15.35 7.09
C GLN A 55 0.67 16.02 7.44
N ALA A 56 -0.39 15.23 7.62
CA ALA A 56 -1.69 15.74 8.05
C ALA A 56 -1.61 16.36 9.46
N CYS A 57 -0.94 15.70 10.41
CA CYS A 57 -0.72 16.22 11.75
C CYS A 57 0.11 17.51 11.75
N ASP A 58 1.18 17.59 10.94
CA ASP A 58 1.99 18.80 10.79
C ASP A 58 1.17 19.97 10.20
N ALA A 59 0.30 19.68 9.23
CA ALA A 59 -0.61 20.68 8.68
C ALA A 59 -1.62 21.16 9.74
N ILE A 60 -2.09 20.26 10.60
CA ILE A 60 -2.97 20.60 11.74
C ILE A 60 -2.29 21.51 12.74
N GLN A 61 -1.06 21.18 13.13
CA GLN A 61 -0.30 22.01 14.07
C GLN A 61 -0.04 23.43 13.53
N ARG A 62 0.17 23.59 12.22
CA ARG A 62 0.48 24.90 11.60
C ARG A 62 -0.75 25.74 11.30
N ALA A 63 -1.88 25.12 10.96
CA ALA A 63 -3.08 25.85 10.52
C ALA A 63 -3.98 26.29 11.68
N GLY A 64 -3.86 25.68 12.86
CA GLY A 64 -4.63 26.04 14.06
C GLY A 64 -6.10 25.61 14.00
N ASP A 65 -6.89 26.21 13.11
CA ASP A 65 -8.31 25.92 12.94
C ASP A 65 -8.57 25.33 11.55
N ILE A 66 -8.82 24.02 11.48
CA ILE A 66 -9.10 23.32 10.23
C ILE A 66 -10.46 22.67 10.30
N SER A 67 -11.22 22.78 9.21
CA SER A 67 -12.50 22.09 9.12
C SER A 67 -12.30 20.55 9.16
N LEU A 68 -13.14 19.88 9.96
CA LEU A 68 -13.17 18.42 10.06
C LEU A 68 -13.31 17.73 8.69
N GLY A 69 -13.96 18.39 7.73
CA GLY A 69 -14.12 17.87 6.36
C GLY A 69 -12.79 17.73 5.61
N ILE A 70 -11.88 18.70 5.73
CA ILE A 70 -10.56 18.63 5.10
C ILE A 70 -9.71 17.53 5.75
N MET A 71 -9.75 17.45 7.08
CA MET A 71 -9.04 16.40 7.82
C MET A 71 -9.55 15.00 7.46
N ALA A 72 -10.87 14.80 7.37
CA ALA A 72 -11.47 13.54 6.95
C ALA A 72 -11.09 13.15 5.51
N GLY A 73 -10.98 14.14 4.62
CA GLY A 73 -10.47 13.94 3.25
C GLY A 73 -9.03 13.43 3.23
N GLY A 74 -8.14 14.06 4.00
CA GLY A 74 -6.72 13.65 4.10
C GLY A 74 -6.55 12.25 4.69
N MET A 75 -7.31 11.91 5.74
CA MET A 75 -7.28 10.56 6.32
C MET A 75 -7.79 9.50 5.35
N LYS A 76 -8.85 9.79 4.59
CA LYS A 76 -9.36 8.87 3.56
C LYS A 76 -8.26 8.53 2.54
N VAL A 77 -7.51 9.54 2.10
CA VAL A 77 -6.42 9.37 1.14
C VAL A 77 -5.26 8.54 1.73
N ALA A 78 -4.87 8.80 2.98
CA ALA A 78 -3.82 8.04 3.66
C ALA A 78 -4.14 6.54 3.79
N LEU A 79 -5.42 6.15 3.86
CA LEU A 79 -5.82 4.75 3.94
C LEU A 79 -5.73 4.01 2.60
N ILE A 80 -5.72 4.73 1.47
CA ILE A 80 -5.68 4.12 0.13
C ILE A 80 -4.39 3.29 -0.05
N THR A 81 -3.25 3.78 0.45
CA THR A 81 -1.95 3.09 0.34
C THR A 81 -1.92 1.76 1.08
N VAL A 82 -2.46 1.70 2.30
CA VAL A 82 -2.57 0.44 3.07
C VAL A 82 -3.53 -0.53 2.39
N VAL A 83 -4.64 -0.06 1.83
CA VAL A 83 -5.57 -0.93 1.10
C VAL A 83 -4.87 -1.54 -0.13
N TYR A 84 -4.11 -0.75 -0.88
CA TYR A 84 -3.34 -1.27 -2.02
C TYR A 84 -2.26 -2.27 -1.59
N GLY A 85 -1.44 -1.95 -0.60
CA GLY A 85 -0.42 -2.87 -0.08
C GLY A 85 -1.02 -4.16 0.49
N GLY A 86 -2.15 -4.05 1.18
CA GLY A 86 -2.93 -5.19 1.69
C GLY A 86 -3.49 -6.08 0.58
N LEU A 87 -3.99 -5.49 -0.52
CA LEU A 87 -4.45 -6.25 -1.68
C LEU A 87 -3.31 -7.02 -2.35
N ILE A 88 -2.13 -6.40 -2.48
CA ILE A 88 -0.94 -7.06 -3.04
C ILE A 88 -0.51 -8.24 -2.15
N TYR A 89 -0.47 -8.04 -0.83
CA TYR A 89 -0.17 -9.12 0.12
C TYR A 89 -1.20 -10.24 0.07
N PHE A 90 -2.49 -9.92 -0.01
CA PHE A 90 -3.54 -10.91 -0.13
C PHE A 90 -3.40 -11.76 -1.40
N ALA A 91 -3.11 -11.11 -2.53
CA ALA A 91 -2.82 -11.81 -3.79
C ALA A 91 -1.59 -12.72 -3.66
N SER A 92 -0.54 -12.26 -2.96
CA SER A 92 0.66 -13.06 -2.70
C SER A 92 0.35 -14.34 -1.91
N LEU A 93 -0.51 -14.25 -0.89
CA LEU A 93 -0.94 -15.39 -0.11
C LEU A 93 -1.73 -16.40 -0.94
N ILE A 94 -2.64 -15.95 -1.80
CA ILE A 94 -3.38 -16.82 -2.72
C ILE A 94 -2.42 -17.58 -3.63
N ILE A 95 -1.49 -16.86 -4.27
CA ILE A 95 -0.51 -17.47 -5.18
C ILE A 95 0.35 -18.49 -4.44
N ARG A 96 0.76 -18.18 -3.21
CA ARG A 96 1.53 -19.10 -2.37
C ARG A 96 0.74 -20.35 -1.98
N ILE A 97 -0.55 -20.22 -1.67
CA ILE A 97 -1.41 -21.36 -1.34
C ILE A 97 -1.57 -22.27 -2.56
N ILE A 98 -1.75 -21.71 -3.76
CA ILE A 98 -1.85 -22.47 -5.02
C ILE A 98 -0.55 -23.24 -5.29
N HIS A 99 0.61 -22.63 -5.06
CA HIS A 99 1.92 -23.26 -5.29
C HIS A 99 2.40 -24.17 -4.15
N LYS A 100 1.77 -24.11 -2.97
CA LYS A 100 2.13 -25.01 -1.86
C LYS A 100 1.62 -26.40 -2.21
N PRO A 101 2.50 -27.41 -2.40
CA PRO A 101 2.05 -28.75 -2.71
C PRO A 101 1.15 -29.23 -1.57
N ARG A 102 -0.09 -29.61 -1.92
CA ARG A 102 -0.99 -30.30 -1.00
C ARG A 102 -0.32 -31.63 -0.67
N ILE A 103 0.23 -31.72 0.54
CA ILE A 103 0.53 -33.00 1.18
C ILE A 103 -0.80 -33.63 1.56
#